data_AF-A0A1H9FYG0-F1
#
_entry.id   AF-A0A1H9FYG0-F1
#
_cell.length_a   1.000
_cell.length_b   1.000
_cell.length_c   1.000
_cell.angle_alpha   90.00
_cell.angle_beta   90.00
_cell.angle_gamma   90.00
#
_symmetry.space_group_name_H-M   'P 1'
#
loop_
_entity.id
_entity.type
_entity.pdbx_description
1 polymer ?
#
loop_
_entity_poly.entity_id
_entity_poly.type
_entity_poly.pdbx_seq_one_letter_code
_entity_poly.pdbx_strand_id
1 'polypeptide(L)'
;MDRYDDLQPDKASGLLAKLEAVNAQVLAALIADHSQVPADYVAFMKELGWGEVGEAAYMLYEGLLTPDQVYDEDDERPLDGILLFGDDMQGYCSGFDTNNGWVVVDIDPVSREAHQVADSFSEYIREMLNDL
;
A
#
# COMPACT_ATOMS: atom_id res chain seq x y z
N MET A 1 21.84 4.45 -7.21
CA MET A 1 20.71 3.78 -7.85
C MET A 1 19.58 3.92 -6.88
N ASP A 2 18.56 4.64 -7.29
CA ASP A 2 17.35 4.81 -6.49
C ASP A 2 16.60 3.48 -6.46
N ARG A 3 15.86 3.22 -5.38
CA ARG A 3 15.33 1.88 -5.05
C ARG A 3 14.32 1.36 -6.07
N TYR A 4 13.69 2.25 -6.83
CA TYR A 4 12.64 1.92 -7.80
C TYR A 4 13.00 2.35 -9.24
N ASP A 5 14.30 2.45 -9.55
CA ASP A 5 14.78 2.75 -10.90
C ASP A 5 14.30 1.73 -11.93
N ASP A 6 14.13 0.47 -11.50
CA ASP A 6 13.59 -0.63 -12.30
C ASP A 6 12.11 -0.44 -12.69
N LEU A 7 11.34 0.32 -11.91
CA LEU A 7 9.90 0.58 -12.14
C LEU A 7 9.63 1.88 -12.92
N GLN A 8 10.67 2.69 -13.19
CA GLN A 8 10.53 3.93 -13.97
C GLN A 8 9.96 3.72 -15.39
N PRO A 9 10.30 2.63 -16.12
CA PRO A 9 9.68 2.35 -17.40
C PRO A 9 8.16 2.15 -17.29
N ASP A 10 7.68 1.44 -16.26
CA ASP A 10 6.25 1.24 -16.02
C ASP A 10 5.55 2.53 -15.61
N LYS A 11 6.24 3.40 -14.88
CA LYS A 11 5.74 4.74 -14.56
C LYS A 11 5.60 5.63 -15.79
N ALA A 12 6.44 5.45 -16.81
CA ALA A 12 6.41 6.28 -18.01
C ALA A 12 5.26 5.90 -18.96
N SER A 13 4.96 4.61 -19.11
CA SER A 13 3.94 4.14 -20.07
C SER A 13 3.35 2.76 -19.80
N GLY A 14 3.57 2.18 -18.62
CA GLY A 14 3.12 0.83 -18.25
C GLY A 14 2.08 0.85 -17.13
N LEU A 15 2.13 -0.19 -16.29
CA LEU A 15 1.13 -0.45 -15.24
C LEU A 15 1.04 0.67 -14.19
N LEU A 16 2.10 1.48 -14.03
CA LEU A 16 2.18 2.56 -13.05
C LEU A 16 1.96 3.96 -13.67
N ALA A 17 1.62 4.04 -14.96
CA ALA A 17 1.56 5.31 -15.69
C ALA A 17 0.49 6.28 -15.16
N LYS A 18 -0.52 5.77 -14.45
CA LYS A 18 -1.61 6.56 -13.86
C LYS A 18 -1.35 7.00 -12.42
N LEU A 19 -0.21 6.63 -11.83
CA LEU A 19 0.13 7.11 -10.50
C LEU A 19 0.40 8.62 -10.51
N GLU A 20 0.14 9.29 -9.41
CA GLU A 20 0.46 10.68 -9.17
C GLU A 20 1.41 10.80 -7.98
N ALA A 21 2.49 11.59 -8.12
CA ALA A 21 3.46 11.76 -7.04
C ALA A 21 2.79 12.41 -5.82
N VAL A 22 3.01 11.83 -4.63
CA VAL A 22 2.46 12.37 -3.39
C VAL A 22 3.08 13.74 -3.08
N ASN A 23 2.26 14.70 -2.68
CA ASN A 23 2.75 16.00 -2.26
C ASN A 23 3.64 15.86 -1.01
N ALA A 24 4.77 16.58 -1.00
CA ALA A 24 5.68 16.67 0.15
C ALA A 24 4.99 17.01 1.49
N GLN A 25 3.90 17.79 1.50
CA GLN A 25 3.14 18.05 2.73
C GLN A 25 2.43 16.79 3.25
N VAL A 26 1.79 16.03 2.37
CA VAL A 26 1.09 14.80 2.72
C VAL A 26 2.09 13.74 3.19
N LEU A 27 3.22 13.61 2.48
CA LEU A 27 4.29 12.71 2.86
C LEU A 27 4.91 13.07 4.22
N ALA A 28 5.09 14.36 4.50
CA ALA A 28 5.58 14.81 5.80
C ALA A 28 4.59 14.52 6.95
N ALA A 29 3.28 14.66 6.69
CA ALA A 29 2.24 14.29 7.64
C ALA A 29 2.26 12.78 7.92
N LEU A 30 2.31 11.94 6.88
CA LEU A 30 2.42 10.48 7.01
C LEU A 30 3.59 10.06 7.92
N ILE A 31 4.77 10.64 7.72
CA ILE A 31 5.96 10.33 8.54
C ILE A 31 5.82 10.85 9.98
N ALA A 32 5.16 11.99 10.16
CA ALA A 32 4.93 12.56 11.49
C ALA A 32 3.89 11.76 12.29
N ASP A 33 2.82 11.31 11.63
CA ASP A 33 1.75 10.52 12.22
C ASP A 33 2.22 9.08 12.49
N HIS A 34 3.14 8.56 11.66
CA HIS A 34 3.67 7.20 11.76
C HIS A 34 5.19 7.16 11.75
N SER A 35 5.81 7.40 12.91
CA SER A 35 7.27 7.46 13.05
C SER A 35 8.05 6.20 12.64
N GLN A 36 7.37 5.05 12.52
CA GLN A 36 7.96 3.76 12.15
C GLN A 36 7.57 3.27 10.75
N VAL A 37 6.89 4.10 9.95
CA VAL A 37 6.48 3.75 8.59
C VAL A 37 7.68 3.27 7.75
N PRO A 38 7.54 2.20 6.95
CA PRO A 38 8.63 1.68 6.14
C PRO A 38 9.21 2.72 5.19
N ALA A 39 10.53 2.88 5.25
CA ALA A 39 11.24 3.86 4.44
C ALA A 39 11.16 3.56 2.94
N ASP A 40 10.89 2.31 2.56
CA ASP A 40 10.69 1.92 1.17
C ASP A 40 9.32 2.34 0.64
N TYR A 41 8.25 2.16 1.41
CA TYR A 41 6.94 2.72 1.09
C TYR A 41 6.97 4.24 0.93
N VAL A 42 7.63 4.95 1.86
CA VAL A 42 7.82 6.41 1.77
C VAL A 42 8.58 6.80 0.51
N ALA A 43 9.62 6.04 0.14
CA ALA A 43 10.36 6.28 -1.09
C ALA A 43 9.50 6.06 -2.33
N PHE A 44 8.67 5.00 -2.34
CA PHE A 44 7.73 4.73 -3.44
C PHE A 44 6.73 5.86 -3.61
N MET A 45 6.08 6.29 -2.52
CA MET A 45 5.10 7.38 -2.54
C MET A 45 5.69 8.70 -3.04
N LYS A 46 6.97 8.93 -2.73
CA LYS A 46 7.71 10.11 -3.20
C LYS A 46 8.09 10.03 -4.68
N GLU A 47 8.57 8.87 -5.13
CA GLU A 47 9.18 8.70 -6.46
C GLU A 47 8.16 8.31 -7.54
N LEU A 48 7.24 7.40 -7.21
CA LEU A 48 6.28 6.80 -8.13
C LEU A 48 4.86 7.26 -7.84
N GLY A 49 4.48 7.39 -6.57
CA GLY A 49 3.22 8.00 -6.16
C GLY A 49 2.12 7.03 -5.80
N TRP A 50 0.87 7.49 -5.93
CA TRP A 50 -0.36 6.79 -5.57
C TRP A 50 -1.38 6.83 -6.71
N GLY A 51 -2.43 6.02 -6.63
CA GLY A 51 -3.50 5.95 -7.61
C GLY A 51 -3.64 4.58 -8.27
N GLU A 52 -4.18 4.58 -9.48
CA GLU A 52 -4.54 3.36 -10.21
C GLU A 52 -3.31 2.61 -10.74
N VAL A 53 -3.28 1.29 -10.54
CA VAL A 53 -2.29 0.37 -11.10
C VAL A 53 -2.99 -0.64 -12.03
N GLY A 54 -2.39 -0.90 -13.18
CA GLY A 54 -2.77 -2.01 -14.07
C GLY A 54 -4.19 -1.95 -14.63
N GLU A 55 -4.59 -0.80 -15.21
CA GLU A 55 -5.94 -0.61 -15.78
C GLU A 55 -7.08 -0.87 -14.79
N ALA A 56 -6.94 -0.32 -13.57
CA ALA A 56 -7.88 -0.43 -12.46
C ALA A 56 -7.96 -1.85 -11.86
N ALA A 57 -6.88 -2.62 -12.00
CA ALA A 57 -6.71 -3.87 -11.26
C ALA A 57 -6.44 -3.62 -9.77
N TYR A 58 -5.80 -2.50 -9.43
CA TYR A 58 -5.47 -2.16 -8.05
C TYR A 58 -5.44 -0.65 -7.82
N MET A 59 -5.79 -0.21 -6.61
CA MET A 59 -5.74 1.18 -6.17
C MET A 59 -4.74 1.31 -5.02
N LEU A 60 -3.71 2.14 -5.22
CA LEU A 60 -2.84 2.60 -4.14
C LEU A 60 -3.37 3.91 -3.57
N TYR A 61 -3.51 3.99 -2.25
CA TYR A 61 -3.98 5.19 -1.56
C TYR A 61 -2.88 6.25 -1.44
N GLU A 62 -3.26 7.52 -1.31
CA GLU A 62 -2.33 8.65 -1.10
C GLU A 62 -1.58 8.58 0.27
N GLY A 63 -2.02 7.68 1.14
CA GLY A 63 -1.42 7.42 2.44
C GLY A 63 -1.97 6.14 3.05
N LEU A 64 -1.98 6.10 4.38
CA LEU A 64 -2.47 4.94 5.12
C LEU A 64 -3.88 5.19 5.65
N LEU A 65 -4.76 4.22 5.47
CA LEU A 65 -6.12 4.23 5.99
C LEU A 65 -6.27 3.18 7.08
N THR A 66 -7.07 3.48 8.10
CA THR A 66 -7.46 2.46 9.07
C THR A 66 -8.57 1.58 8.48
N PRO A 67 -8.69 0.31 8.92
CA PRO A 67 -9.71 -0.60 8.40
C PRO A 67 -11.15 -0.07 8.48
N ASP A 68 -11.50 0.70 9.51
CA ASP A 68 -12.82 1.34 9.69
C ASP A 68 -13.11 2.45 8.67
N GLN A 69 -12.09 2.99 8.01
CA GLN A 69 -12.30 3.94 6.90
C GLN A 69 -12.65 3.25 5.58
N VAL A 70 -12.41 1.93 5.47
CA VAL A 70 -12.59 1.15 4.23
C VAL A 70 -13.71 0.14 4.36
N TYR A 71 -13.80 -0.54 5.50
CA TYR A 71 -14.84 -1.51 5.80
C TYR A 71 -15.94 -0.86 6.63
N ASP A 72 -17.20 -1.01 6.20
CA ASP A 72 -18.34 -0.65 7.04
C ASP A 72 -18.28 -1.48 8.34
N GLU A 73 -18.24 -0.78 9.47
CA GLU A 73 -17.98 -1.31 10.82
C GLU A 73 -18.78 -2.59 11.13
N ASP A 74 -18.09 -3.62 11.63
CA ASP A 74 -18.66 -4.55 12.59
C ASP A 74 -17.61 -4.83 13.68
N ASP A 75 -18.07 -4.81 14.94
CA ASP A 75 -17.40 -4.74 16.26
C ASP A 75 -16.23 -5.73 16.57
N GLU A 76 -15.72 -6.45 15.58
CA GLU A 76 -14.65 -7.41 15.76
C GLU A 76 -13.29 -6.73 15.61
N ARG A 77 -12.35 -7.10 16.47
CA ARG A 77 -11.00 -6.51 16.59
C ARG A 77 -9.88 -7.20 15.75
N PRO A 78 -10.13 -7.98 14.66
CA PRO A 78 -9.07 -8.78 14.06
C PRO A 78 -8.02 -7.94 13.32
N LEU A 79 -8.28 -6.65 13.07
CA LEU A 79 -7.40 -5.76 12.30
C LEU A 79 -6.75 -4.66 13.17
N ASP A 80 -6.69 -4.84 14.49
CA ASP A 80 -5.98 -3.90 15.37
C ASP A 80 -4.49 -3.81 14.98
N GLY A 81 -4.00 -2.59 14.81
CA GLY A 81 -2.64 -2.31 14.32
C GLY A 81 -2.43 -2.53 12.82
N ILE A 82 -3.49 -2.77 12.03
CA ILE A 82 -3.37 -2.79 10.57
C ILE A 82 -3.59 -1.39 9.98
N LEU A 83 -2.77 -1.02 9.02
CA LEU A 83 -2.91 0.21 8.23
C LEU A 83 -2.88 -0.11 6.73
N LEU A 84 -3.95 0.20 6.03
CA LEU A 84 -4.17 -0.14 4.63
C LEU A 84 -3.49 0.87 3.71
N PHE A 85 -2.83 0.39 2.65
CA PHE A 85 -2.24 1.23 1.61
C PHE A 85 -2.87 1.04 0.24
N GLY A 86 -3.75 0.04 0.06
CA GLY A 86 -4.44 -0.17 -1.21
C GLY A 86 -5.44 -1.32 -1.20
N ASP A 87 -6.14 -1.47 -2.31
CA ASP A 87 -7.16 -2.50 -2.53
C ASP A 87 -7.33 -2.87 -4.01
N ASP A 88 -7.91 -4.04 -4.26
CA ASP A 88 -8.18 -4.56 -5.62
C ASP A 88 -9.55 -4.14 -6.18
N MET A 89 -10.27 -3.26 -5.47
CA MET A 89 -11.65 -2.83 -5.76
C MET A 89 -12.69 -3.97 -5.82
N GLN A 90 -12.32 -5.17 -5.41
CA GLN A 90 -13.17 -6.37 -5.34
C GLN A 90 -13.31 -6.91 -3.91
N GLY A 91 -12.66 -6.26 -2.95
CA GLY A 91 -12.83 -6.46 -1.52
C GLY A 91 -11.54 -6.85 -0.78
N TYR A 92 -10.49 -7.25 -1.51
CA TYR A 92 -9.19 -7.49 -0.90
C TYR A 92 -8.48 -6.16 -0.67
N CYS A 93 -7.98 -5.98 0.55
CA CYS A 93 -7.13 -4.84 0.87
C CYS A 93 -5.76 -5.34 1.32
N SER A 94 -4.74 -4.53 1.04
CA SER A 94 -3.39 -4.77 1.50
C SER A 94 -2.95 -3.65 2.43
N GLY A 95 -2.12 -4.01 3.41
CA GLY A 95 -1.71 -3.09 4.45
C GLY A 95 -0.43 -3.51 5.15
N PHE A 96 -0.06 -2.72 6.15
CA PHE A 96 1.02 -3.03 7.08
C PHE A 96 0.46 -3.51 8.41
N ASP A 97 1.05 -4.58 8.94
CA ASP A 97 0.89 -4.94 10.35
C ASP A 97 1.90 -4.17 11.20
N THR A 98 1.44 -3.07 11.81
CA THR A 98 2.28 -2.19 12.64
C THR A 98 2.68 -2.83 13.97
N ASN A 99 1.95 -3.85 14.43
CA ASN A 99 2.27 -4.60 15.64
C ASN A 99 3.36 -5.64 15.39
N ASN A 100 3.51 -6.10 14.14
CA ASN A 100 4.48 -7.11 13.74
C ASN A 100 5.58 -6.54 12.82
N GLY A 101 6.13 -5.38 13.18
CA GLY A 101 7.31 -4.84 12.50
C GLY A 101 7.05 -4.27 11.11
N TRP A 102 5.80 -3.90 10.80
CA TRP A 102 5.39 -3.31 9.52
C TRP A 102 5.58 -4.26 8.32
N VAL A 103 5.39 -5.56 8.54
CA VAL A 103 5.29 -6.53 7.44
C VAL A 103 4.05 -6.25 6.59
N VAL A 104 4.09 -6.65 5.32
CA VAL A 104 2.98 -6.49 4.40
C VAL A 104 1.99 -7.63 4.58
N VAL A 105 0.72 -7.30 4.72
CA VAL A 105 -0.38 -8.25 4.84
C VAL A 105 -1.45 -8.01 3.77
N ASP A 106 -2.10 -9.08 3.34
CA ASP A 106 -3.39 -9.02 2.65
C ASP A 106 -4.51 -9.42 3.61
N ILE A 107 -5.66 -8.79 3.45
CA ILE A 107 -6.85 -9.06 4.27
C ILE A 107 -7.86 -9.81 3.43
N ASP A 108 -8.28 -10.98 3.94
CA ASP A 108 -9.35 -11.74 3.34
C ASP A 108 -10.70 -10.99 3.52
N PRO A 109 -11.44 -10.72 2.43
CA PRO A 109 -12.69 -9.97 2.49
C PRO A 109 -13.82 -10.67 3.26
N VAL A 110 -13.73 -11.99 3.41
CA VAL A 110 -14.76 -12.82 4.03
C VAL A 110 -14.41 -13.10 5.49
N SER A 111 -13.22 -13.62 5.78
CA SER A 111 -12.81 -13.97 7.14
C SER A 111 -12.30 -12.78 7.95
N ARG A 112 -11.91 -11.69 7.27
CA ARG A 112 -11.22 -10.52 7.87
C ARG A 112 -9.89 -10.88 8.55
N GLU A 113 -9.31 -12.02 8.19
CA GLU A 113 -7.97 -12.39 8.66
C GLU A 113 -6.91 -11.67 7.83
N ALA A 114 -5.89 -11.15 8.52
CA ALA A 114 -4.69 -10.61 7.89
C ALA A 114 -3.64 -11.74 7.73
N HIS A 115 -3.13 -11.89 6.52
CA HIS A 115 -2.08 -12.85 6.19
C HIS A 115 -0.85 -12.11 5.70
N GLN A 116 0.30 -12.36 6.31
CA GLN A 116 1.56 -11.81 5.82
C GLN A 116 1.86 -12.36 4.42
N VAL A 117 2.13 -11.46 3.48
CA VAL A 117 2.43 -11.78 2.08
C VAL A 117 3.83 -11.35 1.66
N ALA A 118 4.43 -10.35 2.32
CA ALA A 118 5.80 -9.94 2.05
C ALA A 118 6.48 -9.36 3.31
N ASP A 119 7.80 -9.36 3.34
CA ASP A 119 8.58 -8.74 4.42
C ASP A 119 8.75 -7.22 4.21
N SER A 120 8.51 -6.71 2.99
CA SER A 120 8.64 -5.30 2.64
C SER A 120 7.68 -4.86 1.54
N PHE A 121 7.34 -3.56 1.50
CA PHE A 121 6.50 -3.00 0.44
C PHE A 121 7.15 -3.14 -0.93
N SER A 122 8.46 -3.00 -0.99
CA SER A 122 9.26 -3.15 -2.22
C SER A 122 9.16 -4.53 -2.86
N GLU A 123 9.08 -5.57 -2.04
CA GLU A 123 8.89 -6.95 -2.47
C GLU A 123 7.45 -7.12 -2.97
N TYR A 124 6.48 -6.76 -2.13
CA TYR A 124 5.06 -6.82 -2.45
C TYR A 124 4.72 -6.15 -3.79
N ILE A 125 5.12 -4.90 -4.00
CA ILE A 125 4.73 -4.16 -5.21
C ILE A 125 5.28 -4.81 -6.48
N ARG A 126 6.48 -5.42 -6.40
CA ARG A 126 7.08 -6.10 -7.54
C ARG A 126 6.40 -7.42 -7.84
N GLU A 127 6.04 -8.18 -6.81
CA GLU A 127 5.29 -9.42 -6.95
C GLU A 127 3.90 -9.14 -7.53
N MET A 128 3.17 -8.17 -6.96
CA MET A 128 1.87 -7.75 -7.46
C MET A 128 1.92 -7.33 -8.93
N LEU A 129 2.92 -6.53 -9.33
CA LEU A 129 3.08 -6.13 -10.74
C LEU A 129 3.40 -7.29 -11.69
N ASN A 130 4.09 -8.34 -11.21
CA ASN A 130 4.38 -9.53 -12.04
C ASN A 130 3.14 -10.41 -12.25
N ASP A 131 2.15 -10.31 -11.37
CA ASP A 131 0.92 -11.10 -11.40
C ASP A 131 -0.22 -10.43 -12.21
N LEU A 132 0.01 -9.21 -12.72
CA LEU A 132 -0.89 -8.45 -13.62
C LEU A 132 -0.57 -8.67 -15.10
#